data_AF-A0A3D0QYB0-F1
#
_entry.id   AF-A0A3D0QYB0-F1
#
_cell.length_a   1.000
_cell.length_b   1.000
_cell.length_c   1.000
_cell.angle_alpha   90.00
_cell.angle_beta   90.00
_cell.angle_gamma   90.00
#
_symmetry.space_group_name_H-M   'P 1'
#
loop_
_entity.id
_entity.type
_entity.pdbx_description
1 polymer ?
#
loop_
_entity_poly.entity_id
_entity_poly.type
_entity_poly.pdbx_seq_one_letter_code
_entity_poly.pdbx_strand_id
1 'polypeptide(L)'
;AEAFRPGRWRVLALDIAAPGRRRPDLAATTPAGGPGPEPELLWEPPPGYVLRPEDRVLLAATRHGLGELLGRSPRTDPAAAED
;
A
#
# COMPACT_ATOMS: atom_id res chain seq x y z
N ALA A 1 11.17 -6.12 -10.03
CA ALA A 1 11.27 -4.65 -10.18
C ALA A 1 9.93 -3.98 -10.52
N GLU A 2 8.77 -4.62 -10.27
CA GLU A 2 7.49 -3.97 -10.54
C GLU A 2 7.24 -2.77 -9.62
N ALA A 3 7.76 -2.81 -8.39
CA ALA A 3 7.66 -1.74 -7.38
C ALA A 3 8.30 -0.40 -7.77
N PHE A 4 9.06 -0.34 -8.87
CA PHE A 4 9.68 0.89 -9.36
C PHE A 4 9.57 0.98 -10.89
N ARG A 5 8.77 1.93 -11.37
CA ARG A 5 8.66 2.28 -12.79
C ARG A 5 9.09 3.74 -12.99
N PRO A 6 10.29 3.98 -13.55
CA PRO A 6 10.80 5.32 -13.81
C PRO A 6 9.76 6.20 -14.53
N GLY A 7 9.57 7.43 -14.05
CA GLY A 7 8.61 8.39 -14.62
C GLY A 7 7.12 8.10 -14.35
N ARG A 8 6.79 7.01 -13.66
CA ARG A 8 5.39 6.63 -13.36
C ARG A 8 5.12 6.49 -11.88
N TRP A 9 5.80 5.58 -11.18
CA TRP A 9 5.60 5.36 -9.75
C TRP A 9 6.71 4.55 -9.07
N ARG A 10 6.84 4.71 -7.74
CA ARG A 10 7.79 4.02 -6.86
C ARG A 10 7.14 3.73 -5.50
N VAL A 11 7.35 2.52 -4.96
CA VAL A 11 7.07 2.23 -3.54
C VAL A 11 8.13 2.91 -2.66
N LEU A 12 7.67 3.73 -1.72
CA LEU A 12 8.51 4.45 -0.76
C LEU A 12 8.60 3.71 0.58
N ALA A 13 7.50 3.13 1.04
CA ALA A 13 7.44 2.40 2.29
C ALA A 13 6.47 1.22 2.23
N LEU A 14 6.74 0.21 3.05
CA LEU A 14 5.89 -0.95 3.30
C LEU A 14 5.45 -0.94 4.77
N ASP A 15 4.15 -1.12 5.03
CA ASP A 15 3.64 -1.37 6.37
C ASP A 15 3.99 -2.81 6.80
N ILE A 16 4.90 -2.92 7.76
CA ILE A 16 5.38 -4.18 8.31
C ILE A 16 4.68 -4.56 9.61
N ALA A 17 3.69 -3.77 10.07
CA ALA A 17 2.91 -4.13 11.23
C ALA A 17 2.27 -5.52 11.04
N ALA A 18 2.05 -6.24 12.14
CA ALA A 18 1.32 -7.50 12.12
C ALA A 18 -0.05 -7.31 11.43
N PRO A 19 -0.55 -8.27 10.63
CA PRO A 19 -1.76 -8.07 9.81
C PRO A 19 -2.96 -7.49 10.56
N GLY A 20 -3.22 -7.95 11.79
CA GLY A 20 -4.33 -7.44 12.63
C GLY A 20 -4.12 -6.04 13.22
N ARG A 21 -2.94 -5.45 13.04
CA ARG A 21 -2.60 -4.08 13.45
C ARG A 21 -2.42 -3.12 12.26
N ARG A 22 -2.35 -3.64 11.03
CA ARG A 22 -2.24 -2.81 9.83
C ARG A 22 -3.48 -1.96 9.68
N ARG A 23 -3.26 -0.71 9.30
CA ARG A 23 -4.36 0.19 9.00
C ARG A 23 -4.84 -0.05 7.58
N PRO A 24 -6.16 -0.06 7.32
CA PRO A 24 -6.68 -0.19 5.97
C PRO A 24 -6.34 1.03 5.11
N ASP A 25 -6.32 2.21 5.72
CA ASP A 25 -5.95 3.48 5.09
C ASP A 25 -4.71 4.07 5.78
N LEU A 26 -3.57 4.06 5.07
CA LEU A 26 -2.32 4.66 5.52
C LEU A 26 -2.29 6.20 5.40
N ALA A 27 -3.20 6.79 4.62
CA ALA A 27 -3.30 8.23 4.44
C ALA A 27 -4.19 8.90 5.51
N ALA A 28 -4.99 8.12 6.24
CA ALA A 28 -5.84 8.63 7.29
C ALA A 28 -5.01 9.24 8.42
N THR A 29 -5.17 10.54 8.65
CA THR A 29 -4.52 11.26 9.74
C THR A 29 -5.11 10.81 11.08
N THR A 30 -4.30 10.21 11.95
CA THR A 30 -4.68 10.06 13.37
C THR A 30 -4.52 11.43 14.02
N PRO A 31 -5.53 11.96 14.74
CA PRO A 31 -5.32 13.15 15.58
C PRO A 31 -4.14 12.89 16.52
N ALA A 32 -3.24 13.86 16.70
CA ALA A 32 -2.11 13.71 17.62
C ALA A 32 -2.62 13.25 19.00
N GLY A 33 -2.22 12.05 19.43
CA GLY A 33 -2.65 11.44 20.70
C GLY A 33 -3.97 10.65 20.66
N GLY A 34 -4.56 10.41 19.47
CA GLY A 34 -5.71 9.53 19.30
C GLY A 34 -5.34 8.04 19.49
N PRO A 35 -6.27 7.17 19.92
CA PRO A 35 -6.00 5.79 20.31
C PRO A 35 -5.71 4.81 19.14
N GLY A 36 -5.27 5.31 17.98
CA GLY A 36 -4.97 4.48 16.81
C GLY A 36 -3.50 4.04 16.77
N PRO A 37 -3.19 2.79 16.38
CA PRO A 37 -1.80 2.39 16.15
C PRO A 37 -1.22 3.18 14.98
N GLU A 38 -0.06 3.80 15.18
CA GLU A 38 0.73 4.35 14.08
C GLU A 38 1.17 3.20 13.14
N PRO A 39 1.18 3.40 11.81
CA PRO A 39 1.68 2.40 10.89
C PRO A 39 3.18 2.15 11.13
N GLU A 40 3.59 0.89 11.02
CA GLU A 40 5.00 0.51 11.18
C GLU A 40 5.64 0.47 9.79
N LEU A 41 6.31 1.55 9.40
CA LEU A 41 6.77 1.73 8.03
C LEU A 41 8.25 1.34 7.86
N LEU A 42 8.51 0.35 7.02
CA LEU A 42 9.83 0.10 6.45
C LEU A 42 10.02 0.99 5.22
N TRP A 43 10.86 2.02 5.37
CA TRP A 43 11.26 2.90 4.27
C TRP A 43 12.25 2.21 3.34
N GLU A 44 12.13 2.50 2.04
CA GLU A 44 12.97 1.95 0.97
C GLU A 44 13.04 0.41 1.02
N PRO A 45 11.91 -0.29 0.82
CA PRO A 45 11.88 -1.75 0.91
C PRO A 45 12.88 -2.38 -0.06
N PRO A 46 13.45 -3.56 0.27
CA PRO A 46 14.46 -4.21 -0.55
C PRO A 46 14.01 -4.34 -2.02
N PRO A 47 14.88 -4.08 -3.01
CA PRO A 47 14.49 -4.06 -4.43
C PRO A 47 13.99 -5.41 -4.96
N GLY A 48 14.28 -6.51 -4.26
CA GLY A 48 13.79 -7.86 -4.54
C GLY A 48 12.46 -8.22 -3.87
N TYR A 49 11.88 -7.33 -3.06
CA TYR A 49 10.61 -7.60 -2.39
C TYR A 49 9.46 -7.67 -3.40
N VAL A 50 8.67 -8.73 -3.32
CA VAL A 50 7.47 -8.94 -4.14
C VAL A 50 6.26 -8.67 -3.26
N LEU A 51 5.44 -7.70 -3.66
CA LEU A 51 4.24 -7.30 -2.91
C LEU A 51 3.23 -8.44 -2.86
N ARG A 52 2.60 -8.60 -1.69
CA ARG A 52 1.50 -9.54 -1.42
C ARG A 52 0.16 -8.80 -1.40
N PRO A 53 -0.98 -9.49 -1.58
CA PRO A 53 -2.30 -8.85 -1.55
C PRO A 53 -2.61 -8.09 -0.24
N GLU A 54 -2.06 -8.55 0.88
CA GLU A 54 -2.29 -7.97 2.21
C GLU A 54 -1.34 -6.82 2.53
N ASP A 55 -0.36 -6.56 1.67
CA ASP A 55 0.59 -5.48 1.88
C ASP A 55 -0.12 -4.13 1.75
N ARG A 56 0.34 -3.18 2.58
CA ARG A 56 -0.07 -1.78 2.53
C ARG A 56 1.19 -0.98 2.29
N VAL A 57 1.16 -0.11 1.29
CA VAL A 57 2.36 0.62 0.86
C VAL A 57 2.09 2.10 0.74
N LEU A 58 3.12 2.88 1.04
CA LEU A 58 3.18 4.27 0.63
C LEU A 58 3.93 4.34 -0.70
N LEU A 59 3.35 5.00 -1.70
CA LEU A 59 3.94 5.13 -3.02
C LEU A 59 3.96 6.59 -3.49
N ALA A 60 4.96 6.93 -4.30
CA ALA A 60 4.97 8.15 -5.09
C ALA A 60 4.58 7.81 -6.52
N ALA A 61 3.68 8.60 -7.12
CA ALA A 61 3.27 8.44 -8.51
C ALA A 61 3.03 9.79 -9.18
N THR A 62 3.22 9.85 -10.49
CA THR A 62 2.68 10.94 -11.32
C THR A 62 1.17 10.77 -11.48
N ARG A 63 0.44 11.82 -11.87
CA ARG A 63 -1.01 11.72 -12.16
C ARG A 63 -1.32 10.61 -13.17
N HIS A 64 -0.50 10.50 -14.21
CA HIS A 64 -0.62 9.47 -15.22
C HIS A 64 -0.31 8.07 -14.66
N GLY A 65 0.77 7.95 -13.89
CA GLY A 65 1.15 6.68 -13.24
C GLY A 65 0.09 6.19 -12.25
N LEU A 66 -0.54 7.08 -11.49
CA LEU A 66 -1.65 6.74 -10.59
C LEU A 66 -2.88 6.28 -11.37
N GLY A 67 -3.25 6.98 -12.45
CA GLY A 67 -4.38 6.58 -13.29
C GLY A 67 -4.22 5.18 -13.88
N GLU A 68 -3.03 4.83 -14.33
CA GLU A 68 -2.73 3.47 -14.78
C GLU A 68 -2.76 2.42 -13.66
N LEU A 69 -2.28 2.77 -12.46
CA LEU A 69 -2.28 1.84 -11.32
C LEU A 69 -3.72 1.49 -10.93
N LEU A 70 -4.58 2.50 -10.82
CA LEU A 70 -6.00 2.32 -10.47
C LEU A 70 -6.79 1.63 -11.58
N GLY A 71 -6.45 1.87 -12.85
CA GLY A 71 -7.10 1.22 -13.99
C GLY A 71 -6.75 -0.26 -14.18
N ARG A 72 -5.71 -0.77 -13.49
CA ARG A 72 -5.27 -2.17 -13.56
C ARG A 72 -5.79 -3.05 -12.43
N SER A 73 -6.50 -2.49 -11.44
CA SER A 73 -7.03 -3.28 -10.33
C SER A 73 -7.97 -4.37 -10.87
N PRO A 74 -7.68 -5.67 -10.63
CA PRO A 74 -8.69 -6.69 -10.78
C PRO A 74 -9.84 -6.32 -9.87
N ARG A 75 -11.04 -6.27 -10.43
CA ARG A 75 -12.26 -6.01 -9.67
C ARG A 75 -12.34 -7.12 -8.60
N THR A 76 -12.16 -6.77 -7.32
CA THR A 76 -12.45 -7.71 -6.22
C THR A 76 -13.89 -8.16 -6.40
N ASP A 77 -14.09 -9.42 -6.75
CA ASP A 77 -15.43 -9.99 -6.83
C ASP A 77 -15.89 -10.27 -5.39
N PRO A 78 -16.92 -9.56 -4.88
CA PRO A 78 -17.40 -9.77 -3.52
C PRO A 78 -17.98 -11.17 -3.27
N ALA A 79 -18.19 -11.99 -4.32
CA ALA A 79 -18.80 -13.31 -4.22
C ALA A 79 -17.88 -14.41 -3.64
N ALA A 80 -16.59 -14.15 -3.39
CA ALA A 80 -15.66 -15.16 -2.87
C ALA A 80 -15.42 -15.09 -1.34
N ALA A 81 -16.13 -14.19 -0.63
CA ALA A 81 -15.98 -13.99 0.81
C ALA A 81 -17.09 -14.64 1.66
N GLU A 82 -18.02 -15.39 1.05
CA GLU A 82 -19.09 -16.12 1.73
C GLU A 82 -19.01 -17.61 1.35
N ASP A 83 -18.19 -18.38 2.07
CA ASP A 83 -18.32 -19.85 2.22
C ASP A 83 -17.77 -20.29 3.58
#